data_AF-K1S3M1-F1
#
_entry.id   AF-K1S3M1-F1
#
_cell.length_a   1.000
_cell.length_b   1.000
_cell.length_c   1.000
_cell.angle_alpha   90.00
_cell.angle_beta   90.00
_cell.angle_gamma   90.00
#
_symmetry.space_group_name_H-M   'P 1'
#
loop_
_entity.id
_entity.type
_entity.pdbx_description
1 polymer ?
#
loop_
_entity_poly.entity_id
_entity_poly.type
_entity_poly.pdbx_seq_one_letter_code
_entity_poly.pdbx_strand_id
1 'polypeptide(L)'
;NITRDELEAHYLAGGHVEKVVHALVSASKANIELPFQMATAIDLAGRDVFEAVQMSVNPKVIDTPPVTAVAKDGIQLIAKARVTVRANIRQLVGGAGEDTILARVGEGIVSSIGSSENHKSVLENPDSISKLVLRKGLDAGTAFEILSIDIADIDIGKNIGAALQIDQANADKNIAQAKAEERRAMAVASEQEMKAKAQEARAKVIEAEAEVPKAMAEAFRSGNLGIMDYYRMKN
;
A
#
# COMPACT_ATOMS: atom_id res chain seq x y z
N ASN A 1 52.68 18.84 -3.54
CA ASN A 1 53.31 19.85 -2.68
C ASN A 1 52.20 20.71 -2.09
N ILE A 2 52.04 20.67 -0.78
CA ILE A 2 51.08 21.47 -0.02
C ILE A 2 51.88 22.60 0.63
N THR A 3 51.41 23.83 0.52
CA THR A 3 52.07 25.01 1.09
C THR A 3 51.55 25.31 2.49
N ARG A 4 52.34 26.06 3.29
CA ARG A 4 51.91 26.52 4.61
C ARG A 4 50.66 27.40 4.51
N ASP A 5 50.62 28.30 3.54
CA ASP A 5 49.55 29.29 3.37
C ASP A 5 48.20 28.62 3.08
N GLU A 6 48.21 27.50 2.35
CA GLU A 6 47.02 26.68 2.09
C GLU A 6 46.46 26.03 3.38
N LEU A 7 47.34 25.54 4.26
CA LEU A 7 46.94 24.95 5.54
C LEU A 7 46.41 26.03 6.51
N GLU A 8 47.06 27.19 6.52
CA GLU A 8 46.67 28.34 7.33
C GLU A 8 45.31 28.89 6.87
N ALA A 9 45.09 29.00 5.55
CA ALA A 9 43.81 29.40 4.98
C ALA A 9 42.68 28.43 5.35
N HIS A 10 42.93 27.12 5.31
CA HIS A 10 41.93 26.10 5.71
C HIS A 10 41.59 26.19 7.19
N TYR A 11 42.58 26.38 8.06
CA TYR A 11 42.36 26.56 9.50
C TYR A 11 41.54 27.83 9.78
N LEU A 12 41.88 28.95 9.12
CA LEU A 12 41.14 30.21 9.26
C LEU A 12 39.69 30.11 8.74
N ALA A 13 39.43 29.23 7.78
CA ALA A 13 38.08 28.92 7.30
C ALA A 13 37.27 28.02 8.28
N GLY A 14 37.85 27.63 9.41
CA GLY A 14 37.21 26.77 10.41
C GLY A 14 37.38 25.27 10.15
N GLY A 15 38.30 24.89 9.25
CA GLY A 15 38.58 23.50 8.91
C GLY A 15 39.57 22.81 9.84
N HIS A 16 39.52 21.48 9.86
CA HIS A 16 40.36 20.60 10.66
C HIS A 16 41.59 20.16 9.86
N VAL A 17 42.69 20.91 9.99
CA VAL A 17 43.95 20.65 9.28
C VAL A 17 44.49 19.23 9.55
N GLU A 18 44.45 18.77 10.81
CA GLU A 18 44.92 17.45 11.21
C GLU A 18 44.22 16.33 10.41
N LYS A 19 42.89 16.35 10.36
CA LYS A 19 42.09 15.34 9.64
C LYS A 19 42.40 15.32 8.15
N VAL A 20 42.50 16.48 7.53
CA VAL A 20 42.82 16.63 6.10
C VAL A 20 44.20 16.06 5.78
N VAL A 21 45.22 16.38 6.58
CA VAL A 21 46.58 15.86 6.38
C VAL A 21 46.62 14.34 6.54
N HIS A 22 45.98 13.79 7.57
CA HIS A 22 45.87 12.34 7.75
C HIS A 22 45.17 11.64 6.58
N ALA A 23 44.08 12.23 6.07
CA ALA A 23 43.35 11.70 4.92
C ALA A 23 44.22 11.69 3.66
N LEU A 24 44.98 12.76 3.40
CA LEU A 24 45.88 12.87 2.25
C LEU A 24 47.02 11.86 2.29
N VAL A 25 47.61 11.64 3.47
CA VAL A 25 48.65 10.61 3.66
C VAL A 25 48.07 9.21 3.41
N SER A 26 46.90 8.91 3.97
CA SER A 26 46.21 7.63 3.76
C SER A 26 45.84 7.42 2.30
N ALA A 27 45.30 8.44 1.63
CA ALA A 27 44.93 8.39 0.22
C ALA A 27 46.14 8.13 -0.67
N SER A 28 47.26 8.82 -0.42
CA SER A 28 48.52 8.61 -1.15
C SER A 28 49.06 7.18 -0.97
N LYS A 29 49.03 6.63 0.24
CA LYS A 29 49.44 5.23 0.50
C LYS A 29 48.54 4.20 -0.17
N ALA A 30 47.25 4.52 -0.30
CA ALA A 30 46.26 3.68 -0.97
C ALA A 30 46.16 3.93 -2.48
N ASN A 31 47.00 4.80 -3.05
CA ASN A 31 46.97 5.22 -4.45
C ASN A 31 45.61 5.80 -4.90
N ILE A 32 44.95 6.55 -4.01
CA ILE A 32 43.70 7.26 -4.25
C ILE A 32 44.01 8.72 -4.61
N GLU A 33 43.44 9.19 -5.72
CA GLU A 33 43.55 10.57 -6.15
C GLU A 33 42.68 11.49 -5.29
N LEU A 34 43.28 12.16 -4.31
CA LEU A 34 42.63 13.14 -3.45
C LEU A 34 43.41 14.46 -3.46
N PRO A 35 43.01 15.43 -4.30
CA PRO A 35 43.60 16.77 -4.30
C PRO A 35 43.35 17.50 -2.97
N PHE A 36 44.30 18.33 -2.54
CA PHE A 36 44.18 19.12 -1.30
C PHE A 36 42.87 19.93 -1.26
N GLN A 37 42.53 20.61 -2.36
CA GLN A 37 41.30 21.40 -2.50
C GLN A 37 40.02 20.57 -2.30
N MET A 38 40.02 19.31 -2.73
CA MET A 38 38.88 18.41 -2.55
C MET A 38 38.78 17.95 -1.10
N ALA A 39 39.92 17.61 -0.47
CA ALA A 39 39.97 17.24 0.94
C ALA A 39 39.47 18.38 1.85
N THR A 40 39.90 19.62 1.59
CA THR A 40 39.42 20.80 2.34
C THR A 40 37.94 21.07 2.10
N ALA A 41 37.43 20.87 0.88
CA ALA A 41 36.01 21.04 0.57
C ALA A 41 35.13 20.01 1.30
N ILE A 42 35.58 18.77 1.43
CA ILE A 42 34.87 17.72 2.16
C ILE A 42 34.79 18.07 3.65
N ASP A 43 35.91 18.50 4.25
CA ASP A 43 35.97 18.87 5.66
C ASP A 43 35.09 20.10 5.97
N LEU A 44 35.15 21.15 5.14
CA LEU A 44 34.29 22.33 5.28
C LEU A 44 32.80 22.03 5.06
N ALA A 45 32.48 20.99 4.29
CA ALA A 45 31.10 20.49 4.15
C ALA A 45 30.62 19.72 5.40
N GLY A 46 31.44 19.61 6.45
CA GLY A 46 31.12 18.94 7.70
C GLY A 46 31.24 17.41 7.64
N ARG A 47 31.92 16.87 6.63
CA ARG A 47 32.13 15.41 6.46
C ARG A 47 33.55 15.03 6.86
N ASP A 48 33.70 13.84 7.42
CA ASP A 48 35.02 13.33 7.78
C ASP A 48 35.76 12.78 6.55
N VAL A 49 36.75 13.55 6.09
CA VAL A 49 37.60 13.19 4.94
C VAL A 49 38.37 11.89 5.19
N PHE A 50 38.82 11.68 6.43
CA PHE A 50 39.63 10.53 6.79
C PHE A 50 38.80 9.25 6.76
N GLU A 51 37.60 9.30 7.34
CA GLU A 51 36.64 8.20 7.26
C GLU A 51 36.28 7.86 5.80
N ALA A 52 36.06 8.88 4.96
CA ALA A 52 35.78 8.66 3.54
C ALA A 52 36.92 7.96 2.81
N VAL A 53 38.18 8.34 3.08
CA VAL A 53 39.36 7.65 2.51
C VAL A 53 39.46 6.22 3.05
N GLN A 54 39.26 6.01 4.36
CA GLN A 54 39.28 4.67 4.95
C GLN A 54 38.22 3.75 4.33
N MET A 55 37.00 4.24 4.17
CA MET A 55 35.90 3.50 3.55
C MET A 55 36.11 3.29 2.03
N SER A 56 36.93 4.12 1.39
CA SER A 56 37.35 3.91 0.01
C SER A 56 38.31 2.71 -0.12
N VAL A 57 39.20 2.54 0.86
CA VAL A 57 40.15 1.41 0.92
C VAL A 57 39.48 0.12 1.39
N ASN A 58 38.71 0.22 2.48
CA ASN A 58 38.02 -0.89 3.12
C ASN A 58 36.52 -0.68 2.97
N PRO A 59 35.84 -1.39 2.05
CA PRO A 59 34.40 -1.30 1.88
C PRO A 59 33.65 -1.61 3.16
N LYS A 60 32.53 -0.92 3.36
CA LYS A 60 31.64 -1.10 4.50
C LYS A 60 30.43 -1.91 4.07
N VAL A 61 29.99 -2.82 4.93
CA VAL A 61 28.74 -3.58 4.75
C VAL A 61 27.63 -2.89 5.52
N ILE A 62 26.50 -2.63 4.87
CA ILE A 62 25.32 -2.01 5.44
C ILE A 62 24.13 -2.93 5.21
N ASP A 63 23.41 -3.26 6.29
CA ASP A 63 22.18 -4.04 6.20
C ASP A 63 21.00 -3.12 5.85
N THR A 64 20.16 -3.54 4.91
CA THR A 64 18.89 -2.87 4.65
C THR A 64 17.89 -3.17 5.76
N PRO A 65 16.97 -2.22 6.07
CA PRO A 65 15.78 -2.58 6.84
C PRO A 65 15.00 -3.70 6.13
N PRO A 66 14.20 -4.50 6.87
CA PRO A 66 13.41 -5.57 6.27
C PRO A 66 12.40 -4.98 5.27
N VAL A 67 12.53 -5.39 4.01
CA VAL A 67 11.69 -4.92 2.91
C VAL A 67 10.60 -5.95 2.67
N THR A 68 9.35 -5.50 2.73
CA THR A 68 8.18 -6.37 2.52
C THR A 68 7.58 -6.14 1.15
N ALA A 69 7.36 -7.22 0.39
CA ALA A 69 6.74 -7.17 -0.93
C ALA A 69 5.84 -8.39 -1.15
N VAL A 70 4.91 -8.32 -2.11
CA VAL A 70 3.97 -9.40 -2.43
C VAL A 70 4.22 -9.84 -3.87
N ALA A 71 4.44 -11.13 -4.08
CA ALA A 71 4.57 -11.71 -5.41
C ALA A 71 3.20 -11.81 -6.11
N LYS A 72 3.16 -12.07 -7.42
CA LYS A 72 1.90 -12.11 -8.18
C LYS A 72 0.93 -13.21 -7.72
N ASP A 73 1.44 -14.26 -7.09
CA ASP A 73 0.63 -15.32 -6.47
C ASP A 73 -0.03 -14.91 -5.14
N GLY A 74 0.16 -13.66 -4.70
CA GLY A 74 -0.45 -13.09 -3.51
C GLY A 74 0.27 -13.44 -2.21
N ILE A 75 1.45 -14.07 -2.27
CA ILE A 75 2.25 -14.42 -1.09
C ILE A 75 3.23 -13.31 -0.78
N GLN A 76 3.23 -12.89 0.48
CA GLN A 76 4.16 -11.90 1.00
C GLN A 76 5.53 -12.51 1.26
N LEU A 77 6.57 -11.80 0.86
CA LEU A 77 7.96 -12.07 1.17
C LEU A 77 8.56 -10.89 1.93
N ILE A 78 9.39 -11.18 2.91
CA ILE A 78 10.15 -10.20 3.69
C ILE A 78 11.62 -10.47 3.41
N ALA A 79 12.27 -9.57 2.68
CA ALA A 79 13.66 -9.72 2.28
C ALA A 79 14.56 -8.73 3.03
N LYS A 80 15.75 -9.19 3.41
CA LYS A 80 16.83 -8.34 3.94
C LYS A 80 18.04 -8.47 3.02
N ALA A 81 18.64 -7.36 2.65
CA ALA A 81 19.83 -7.33 1.82
C ALA A 81 21.03 -6.74 2.59
N ARG A 82 22.21 -7.24 2.26
CA ARG A 82 23.50 -6.70 2.64
C ARG A 82 24.05 -5.93 1.44
N VAL A 83 24.30 -4.64 1.62
CA VAL A 83 24.87 -3.77 0.60
C VAL A 83 26.31 -3.50 0.98
N THR A 84 27.25 -3.91 0.13
CA THR A 84 28.66 -3.57 0.27
C THR A 84 28.93 -2.29 -0.50
N VAL A 85 29.25 -1.21 0.22
CA VAL A 85 29.50 0.11 -0.37
C VAL A 85 30.93 0.57 -0.14
N ARG A 86 31.41 1.37 -1.08
CA ARG A 86 32.69 2.09 -1.01
C ARG A 86 32.43 3.58 -1.13
N ALA A 87 33.22 4.42 -0.45
CA ALA A 87 33.14 5.86 -0.64
C ALA A 87 33.59 6.28 -2.05
N ASN A 88 32.77 7.09 -2.74
CA ASN A 88 33.16 7.74 -3.98
C ASN A 88 33.69 9.14 -3.67
N ILE A 89 35.00 9.27 -3.55
CA ILE A 89 35.70 10.51 -3.18
C ILE A 89 35.32 11.69 -4.10
N ARG A 90 35.08 11.44 -5.39
CA ARG A 90 34.75 12.49 -6.37
C ARG A 90 33.35 13.07 -6.18
N GLN A 91 32.41 12.30 -5.64
CA GLN A 91 31.01 12.68 -5.46
C GLN A 91 30.62 12.83 -3.98
N LEU A 92 31.60 12.84 -3.08
CA LEU A 92 31.36 12.89 -1.65
C LEU A 92 30.74 14.23 -1.20
N VAL A 93 31.06 15.33 -1.88
CA VAL A 93 30.45 16.65 -1.66
C VAL A 93 29.25 16.80 -2.60
N GLY A 94 28.05 16.98 -2.02
CA GLY A 94 26.80 17.16 -2.77
C GLY A 94 26.13 15.86 -3.22
N GLY A 95 26.79 14.70 -3.09
CA GLY A 95 26.18 13.39 -3.37
C GLY A 95 25.18 12.95 -2.28
N ALA A 96 24.21 12.14 -2.70
CA ALA A 96 23.25 11.50 -1.80
C ALA A 96 23.93 10.56 -0.78
N GLY A 97 23.38 10.49 0.43
CA GLY A 97 23.92 9.69 1.54
C GLY A 97 23.53 8.20 1.50
N GLU A 98 23.93 7.46 2.54
CA GLU A 98 23.62 6.02 2.71
C GLU A 98 22.10 5.76 2.66
N ASP A 99 21.29 6.61 3.28
CA ASP A 99 19.83 6.46 3.32
C ASP A 99 19.19 6.41 1.93
N THR A 100 19.71 7.19 0.98
CA THR A 100 19.20 7.21 -0.40
C THR A 100 19.53 5.91 -1.12
N ILE A 101 20.70 5.34 -0.87
CA ILE A 101 21.10 4.04 -1.42
C ILE A 101 20.20 2.94 -0.85
N LEU A 102 20.01 2.91 0.47
CA LEU A 102 19.14 1.92 1.11
C LEU A 102 17.70 2.01 0.60
N ALA A 103 17.16 3.22 0.41
CA ALA A 103 15.84 3.42 -0.16
C ALA A 103 15.73 2.90 -1.60
N ARG A 104 16.72 3.21 -2.45
CA ARG A 104 16.78 2.75 -3.85
C ARG A 104 16.93 1.24 -3.97
N VAL A 105 17.77 0.64 -3.12
CA VAL A 105 17.91 -0.82 -3.03
C VAL A 105 16.59 -1.44 -2.58
N GLY A 106 15.93 -0.85 -1.57
CA GLY A 106 14.62 -1.30 -1.10
C GLY A 106 13.56 -1.26 -2.20
N GLU A 107 13.45 -0.17 -2.95
CA GLU A 107 12.57 -0.05 -4.12
C GLU A 107 12.88 -1.13 -5.16
N GLY A 108 14.17 -1.36 -5.44
CA GLY A 108 14.63 -2.40 -6.35
C GLY A 108 14.17 -3.79 -5.92
N ILE A 109 14.30 -4.12 -4.64
CA ILE A 109 13.86 -5.40 -4.06
C ILE A 109 12.33 -5.54 -4.18
N VAL A 110 11.56 -4.51 -3.81
CA VAL A 110 10.09 -4.52 -3.94
C VAL A 110 9.66 -4.76 -5.39
N SER A 111 10.28 -4.04 -6.32
CA SER A 111 10.00 -4.18 -7.76
C SER A 111 10.33 -5.58 -8.29
N SER A 112 11.43 -6.18 -7.84
CA SER A 112 11.83 -7.52 -8.27
C SER A 112 10.89 -8.60 -7.72
N ILE A 113 10.50 -8.52 -6.44
CA ILE A 113 9.57 -9.47 -5.84
C ILE A 113 8.17 -9.31 -6.46
N GLY A 114 7.68 -8.07 -6.60
CA GLY A 114 6.35 -7.79 -7.16
C GLY A 114 6.20 -8.16 -8.64
N SER A 115 7.30 -8.22 -9.39
CA SER A 115 7.28 -8.68 -10.79
C SER A 115 7.38 -10.20 -10.93
N SER A 116 7.69 -10.93 -9.86
CA SER A 116 7.82 -12.39 -9.88
C SER A 116 6.45 -13.09 -9.93
N GLU A 117 6.34 -14.13 -10.76
CA GLU A 117 5.10 -14.90 -10.94
C GLU A 117 4.66 -15.63 -9.66
N ASN A 118 5.62 -16.14 -8.89
CA ASN A 118 5.35 -16.83 -7.65
C ASN A 118 6.47 -16.60 -6.62
N HIS A 119 6.15 -16.78 -5.34
CA HIS A 119 7.15 -16.66 -4.26
C HIS A 119 8.24 -17.74 -4.36
N LYS A 120 7.94 -18.90 -4.94
CA LYS A 120 8.89 -20.02 -5.07
C LYS A 120 10.07 -19.66 -5.97
N SER A 121 9.83 -18.98 -7.10
CA SER A 121 10.89 -18.57 -8.02
C SER A 121 11.88 -17.60 -7.37
N VAL A 122 11.39 -16.78 -6.44
CA VAL A 122 12.24 -15.87 -5.65
C VAL A 122 13.09 -16.65 -4.65
N LEU A 123 12.51 -17.65 -3.97
CA LEU A 123 13.22 -18.50 -3.00
C LEU A 123 14.23 -19.44 -3.67
N GLU A 124 13.93 -19.93 -4.88
CA GLU A 124 14.83 -20.78 -5.65
C GLU A 124 16.08 -20.02 -6.12
N ASN A 125 15.94 -18.73 -6.42
CA ASN A 125 17.05 -17.92 -6.91
C ASN A 125 17.00 -16.47 -6.39
N PRO A 126 17.35 -16.22 -5.11
CA PRO A 126 17.33 -14.88 -4.51
C PRO A 126 18.34 -13.92 -5.15
N ASP A 127 19.41 -14.44 -5.74
CA ASP A 127 20.43 -13.66 -6.46
C ASP A 127 19.91 -13.04 -7.78
N SER A 128 18.74 -13.48 -8.25
CA SER A 128 18.07 -12.78 -9.36
C SER A 128 17.67 -11.35 -8.98
N ILE A 129 17.32 -11.11 -7.71
CA ILE A 129 16.96 -9.79 -7.19
C ILE A 129 18.18 -8.87 -7.24
N SER A 130 19.29 -9.27 -6.62
CA SER A 130 20.54 -8.48 -6.57
C SER A 130 21.00 -8.07 -7.97
N LYS A 131 21.02 -9.00 -8.93
CA LYS A 131 21.40 -8.73 -10.32
C LYS A 131 20.50 -7.71 -11.01
N LEU A 132 19.19 -7.79 -10.79
CA LEU A 132 18.23 -6.87 -11.40
C LEU A 132 18.33 -5.48 -10.79
N VAL A 133 18.57 -5.42 -9.48
CA VAL A 133 18.73 -4.19 -8.70
C VAL A 133 20.05 -3.48 -9.06
N LEU A 134 21.16 -4.20 -9.18
CA LEU A 134 22.46 -3.63 -9.60
C LEU A 134 22.43 -3.03 -11.01
N ARG A 135 21.68 -3.63 -11.95
CA ARG A 135 21.58 -3.11 -13.33
C ARG A 135 20.93 -1.73 -13.44
N LYS A 136 20.17 -1.30 -12.44
CA LYS A 136 19.48 0.01 -12.45
C LYS A 136 20.41 1.20 -12.16
N GLY A 137 21.68 0.97 -11.80
CA GLY A 137 22.64 2.04 -11.52
C GLY A 137 22.24 2.89 -10.32
N LEU A 138 21.97 2.23 -9.19
CA LEU A 138 21.40 2.86 -8.00
C LEU A 138 22.34 3.84 -7.29
N ASP A 139 23.63 3.73 -7.59
CA ASP A 139 24.73 4.57 -7.09
C ASP A 139 24.87 5.90 -7.84
N ALA A 140 24.12 6.10 -8.94
CA ALA A 140 24.17 7.34 -9.72
C ALA A 140 23.81 8.57 -8.87
N GLY A 141 24.76 9.51 -8.78
CA GLY A 141 24.61 10.76 -8.03
C GLY A 141 24.69 10.60 -6.52
N THR A 142 25.24 9.48 -6.03
CA THR A 142 25.43 9.23 -4.60
C THR A 142 26.90 9.41 -4.20
N ALA A 143 27.13 9.63 -2.91
CA ALA A 143 28.48 9.74 -2.35
C ALA A 143 29.20 8.38 -2.24
N PHE A 144 28.59 7.30 -2.72
CA PHE A 144 29.08 5.93 -2.60
C PHE A 144 28.98 5.19 -3.92
N GLU A 145 29.77 4.15 -4.04
CA GLU A 145 29.73 3.17 -5.12
C GLU A 145 29.27 1.83 -4.52
N ILE A 146 28.32 1.16 -5.18
CA ILE A 146 27.81 -0.13 -4.73
C ILE A 146 28.66 -1.22 -5.36
N LEU A 147 29.37 -1.99 -4.54
CA LEU A 147 30.19 -3.12 -5.00
C LEU A 147 29.35 -4.39 -5.16
N SER A 148 28.53 -4.69 -4.16
CA SER A 148 27.64 -5.85 -4.18
C SER A 148 26.35 -5.56 -3.42
N ILE A 149 25.30 -6.25 -3.82
CA ILE A 149 24.05 -6.36 -3.08
C ILE A 149 23.81 -7.86 -2.95
N ASP A 150 23.77 -8.34 -1.72
CA ASP A 150 23.60 -9.76 -1.42
C ASP A 150 22.32 -9.92 -0.61
N ILE A 151 21.43 -10.84 -0.98
CA ILE A 151 20.25 -11.10 -0.18
C ILE A 151 20.66 -11.93 1.04
N ALA A 152 20.54 -11.34 2.23
CA ALA A 152 20.96 -11.96 3.48
C ALA A 152 19.93 -12.97 3.98
N ASP A 153 18.65 -12.68 3.79
CA ASP A 153 17.53 -13.42 4.37
C ASP A 153 16.25 -13.17 3.56
N ILE A 154 15.42 -14.21 3.39
CA ILE A 154 14.07 -14.09 2.79
C ILE A 154 13.11 -14.97 3.60
N ASP A 155 12.16 -14.31 4.25
CA ASP A 155 11.08 -14.95 4.99
C ASP A 155 9.77 -14.94 4.20
N ILE A 156 8.98 -16.01 4.35
CA ILE A 156 7.61 -16.07 3.84
C ILE A 156 6.68 -15.47 4.90
N GLY A 157 5.94 -14.44 4.49
CA GLY A 157 4.95 -13.76 5.33
C GLY A 157 3.55 -14.34 5.16
N LYS A 158 2.55 -13.46 5.13
CA LYS A 158 1.14 -13.84 5.01
C LYS A 158 0.75 -14.10 3.55
N ASN A 159 -0.25 -14.96 3.35
CA ASN A 159 -0.93 -15.05 2.07
C ASN A 159 -1.97 -13.95 1.96
N ILE A 160 -1.54 -12.80 1.43
CA ILE A 160 -2.37 -11.61 1.23
C ILE A 160 -3.47 -11.89 0.20
N GLY A 161 -3.16 -12.67 -0.84
CA GLY A 161 -4.14 -13.08 -1.86
C GLY A 161 -5.33 -13.83 -1.26
N ALA A 162 -5.07 -14.81 -0.40
CA ALA A 162 -6.12 -15.57 0.29
C ALA A 162 -6.91 -14.68 1.27
N ALA A 163 -6.23 -13.79 2.01
CA ALA A 163 -6.90 -12.87 2.93
C ALA A 163 -7.86 -11.93 2.17
N LEU A 164 -7.41 -11.32 1.07
CA LEU A 164 -8.24 -10.47 0.23
C LEU A 164 -9.42 -11.23 -0.38
N GLN A 165 -9.24 -12.49 -0.78
CA GLN A 165 -10.34 -13.32 -1.28
C GLN A 165 -11.39 -13.63 -0.21
N ILE A 166 -10.97 -13.91 1.02
CA ILE A 166 -11.87 -14.13 2.16
C ILE A 166 -12.65 -12.84 2.47
N ASP A 167 -11.96 -11.71 2.49
CA ASP A 167 -12.56 -10.40 2.76
C ASP A 167 -13.59 -10.05 1.67
N GLN A 168 -13.26 -10.29 0.40
CA GLN A 168 -14.18 -10.09 -0.72
C GLN A 168 -15.41 -11.00 -0.60
N ALA A 169 -15.22 -12.29 -0.30
CA ALA A 169 -16.33 -13.24 -0.14
C ALA A 169 -17.25 -12.86 1.04
N ASN A 170 -16.68 -12.35 2.13
CA ASN A 170 -17.46 -11.85 3.27
C ASN A 170 -18.25 -10.59 2.91
N ALA A 171 -17.65 -9.66 2.16
CA ALA A 171 -18.34 -8.49 1.65
C ALA A 171 -19.51 -8.88 0.73
N ASP A 172 -19.28 -9.79 -0.22
CA ASP A 172 -20.31 -10.28 -1.14
C ASP A 172 -21.45 -10.99 -0.39
N LYS A 173 -21.13 -11.80 0.63
CA LYS A 173 -22.11 -12.43 1.51
C LYS A 173 -22.97 -11.40 2.23
N ASN A 174 -22.37 -10.35 2.79
CA ASN A 174 -23.08 -9.30 3.50
C ASN A 174 -24.03 -8.53 2.56
N ILE A 175 -23.58 -8.23 1.33
CA ILE A 175 -24.43 -7.59 0.31
C ILE A 175 -25.59 -8.50 -0.07
N ALA A 176 -25.34 -9.80 -0.26
CA ALA A 176 -26.38 -10.77 -0.60
C ALA A 176 -27.41 -10.92 0.53
N GLN A 177 -26.97 -10.95 1.79
CA GLN A 177 -27.84 -10.98 2.97
C GLN A 177 -28.70 -9.72 3.07
N ALA A 178 -28.11 -8.53 2.91
CA ALA A 178 -28.84 -7.26 2.92
C ALA A 178 -29.93 -7.21 1.82
N LYS A 179 -29.61 -7.64 0.60
CA LYS A 179 -30.59 -7.73 -0.50
C LYS A 179 -31.69 -8.74 -0.23
N ALA A 180 -31.38 -9.87 0.41
CA ALA A 180 -32.37 -10.87 0.78
C ALA A 180 -33.32 -10.33 1.85
N GLU A 181 -32.80 -9.59 2.83
CA GLU A 181 -33.58 -8.95 3.87
C GLU A 181 -34.47 -7.82 3.33
N GLU A 182 -33.95 -6.99 2.42
CA GLU A 182 -34.72 -5.96 1.70
C GLU A 182 -35.88 -6.58 0.92
N ARG A 183 -35.64 -7.66 0.17
CA ARG A 183 -36.69 -8.40 -0.55
C ARG A 183 -37.74 -8.97 0.40
N ARG A 184 -37.31 -9.51 1.54
CA ARG A 184 -38.21 -10.04 2.57
C ARG A 184 -39.08 -8.93 3.15
N ALA A 185 -38.49 -7.78 3.48
CA ALA A 185 -39.21 -6.62 3.97
C ALA A 185 -40.24 -6.11 2.95
N MET A 186 -39.86 -5.99 1.67
CA MET A 186 -40.78 -5.62 0.59
C MET A 186 -41.92 -6.62 0.40
N ALA A 187 -41.65 -7.92 0.46
CA ALA A 187 -42.68 -8.95 0.35
C ALA A 187 -43.69 -8.86 1.49
N VAL A 188 -43.22 -8.66 2.73
CA VAL A 188 -44.10 -8.46 3.90
C VAL A 188 -44.92 -7.17 3.76
N ALA A 189 -44.30 -6.07 3.31
CA ALA A 189 -45.02 -4.82 3.07
C ALA A 189 -46.13 -4.99 2.01
N SER A 190 -45.82 -5.67 0.90
CA SER A 190 -46.80 -5.98 -0.15
C SER A 190 -47.92 -6.89 0.35
N GLU A 191 -47.61 -7.89 1.17
CA GLU A 191 -48.62 -8.76 1.79
C GLU A 191 -49.58 -7.96 2.69
N GLN A 192 -49.05 -7.04 3.50
CA GLN A 192 -49.86 -6.16 4.35
C GLN A 192 -50.72 -5.20 3.52
N GLU A 193 -50.16 -4.62 2.46
CA GLU A 193 -50.89 -3.76 1.53
C GLU A 193 -52.05 -4.51 0.87
N MET A 194 -51.82 -5.76 0.44
CA MET A 194 -52.86 -6.62 -0.15
C MET A 194 -53.93 -7.02 0.86
N LYS A 195 -53.57 -7.29 2.12
CA LYS A 195 -54.53 -7.52 3.20
C LYS A 195 -55.40 -6.28 3.45
N ALA A 196 -54.80 -5.10 3.49
CA ALA A 196 -55.53 -3.84 3.64
C ALA A 196 -56.50 -3.61 2.47
N LYS A 197 -56.06 -3.81 1.23
CA LYS A 197 -56.91 -3.74 0.02
C LYS A 197 -58.06 -4.74 0.06
N ALA A 198 -57.82 -5.98 0.52
CA ALA A 198 -58.87 -6.98 0.66
C ALA A 198 -59.91 -6.59 1.73
N GLN A 199 -59.47 -5.99 2.85
CA GLN A 199 -60.36 -5.45 3.87
C GLN A 199 -61.18 -4.27 3.34
N GLU A 200 -60.56 -3.34 2.62
CA GLU A 200 -61.26 -2.21 1.99
C GLU A 200 -62.31 -2.68 0.97
N ALA A 201 -61.95 -3.66 0.13
CA ALA A 201 -62.89 -4.26 -0.82
C ALA A 201 -64.06 -4.95 -0.12
N ARG A 202 -63.80 -5.69 0.98
CA ARG A 202 -64.87 -6.28 1.81
C ARG A 202 -65.77 -5.22 2.42
N ALA A 203 -65.20 -4.12 2.92
CA ALA A 203 -65.99 -3.01 3.45
C ALA A 203 -66.91 -2.41 2.39
N LYS A 204 -66.42 -2.20 1.15
CA LYS A 204 -67.25 -1.74 0.03
C LYS A 204 -68.37 -2.70 -0.34
N VAL A 205 -68.12 -4.01 -0.30
CA VAL A 205 -69.17 -5.03 -0.53
C VAL A 205 -70.23 -4.95 0.57
N ILE A 206 -69.83 -4.81 1.83
CA ILE A 206 -70.76 -4.67 2.96
C ILE A 206 -71.59 -3.38 2.83
N GLU A 207 -70.97 -2.26 2.44
CA GLU A 207 -71.68 -1.01 2.18
C GLU A 207 -72.73 -1.16 1.07
N ALA A 208 -72.36 -1.79 -0.05
CA ALA A 208 -73.27 -2.06 -1.16
C ALA A 208 -74.40 -3.04 -0.78
N GLU A 209 -74.09 -4.09 -0.01
CA GLU A 209 -75.11 -5.00 0.53
C GLU A 209 -76.05 -4.29 1.50
N ALA A 210 -75.56 -3.31 2.28
CA ALA A 210 -76.37 -2.53 3.20
C ALA A 210 -77.31 -1.53 2.49
N GLU A 211 -77.03 -1.15 1.24
CA GLU A 211 -77.94 -0.34 0.42
C GLU A 211 -79.20 -1.13 0.04
N VAL A 212 -79.12 -2.46 -0.13
CA VAL A 212 -80.26 -3.29 -0.53
C VAL A 212 -81.40 -3.26 0.52
N PRO A 213 -81.16 -3.49 1.83
CA PRO A 213 -82.17 -3.30 2.87
C PRO A 213 -82.69 -1.87 2.97
N LYS A 214 -81.84 -0.86 2.79
CA LYS A 214 -82.26 0.56 2.85
C LYS A 214 -83.20 0.90 1.70
N ALA A 215 -82.83 0.51 0.47
CA ALA A 215 -83.66 0.68 -0.72
C ALA A 215 -84.97 -0.11 -0.61
N MET A 216 -84.95 -1.34 -0.07
CA MET A 216 -86.17 -2.10 0.21
C MET A 216 -87.05 -1.40 1.26
N ALA A 217 -86.47 -0.90 2.36
CA ALA A 217 -87.21 -0.16 3.38
C ALA A 217 -87.84 1.12 2.82
N GLU A 218 -87.16 1.80 1.90
CA GLU A 218 -87.67 2.97 1.20
C GLU A 218 -88.78 2.61 0.19
N ALA A 219 -88.66 1.49 -0.52
CA ALA A 219 -89.71 0.96 -1.40
C ALA A 219 -90.98 0.57 -0.63
N PHE A 220 -90.85 -0.02 0.57
CA PHE A 220 -91.98 -0.27 1.48
C PHE A 220 -92.63 1.03 1.97
N ARG A 221 -91.83 2.05 2.32
CA ARG A 221 -92.34 3.32 2.86
C ARG A 221 -93.02 4.19 1.80
N SER A 222 -92.53 4.12 0.55
CA SER A 222 -93.10 4.83 -0.61
C SER A 222 -94.29 4.10 -1.26
N GLY A 223 -94.65 2.91 -0.77
CA GLY A 223 -95.82 2.15 -1.23
C GLY A 223 -95.61 1.37 -2.54
N ASN A 224 -94.38 1.26 -3.03
CA ASN A 224 -94.04 0.60 -4.29
C ASN A 224 -93.76 -0.92 -4.14
N LEU A 225 -93.73 -1.45 -2.92
CA LEU A 225 -93.51 -2.88 -2.64
C LEU A 225 -94.47 -3.40 -1.55
N GLY A 226 -95.19 -4.48 -1.84
CA GLY A 226 -96.13 -5.11 -0.90
C GLY A 226 -95.53 -6.27 -0.09
N ILE A 227 -96.10 -6.58 1.09
CA ILE A 227 -95.63 -7.65 1.98
C ILE A 227 -95.61 -9.04 1.29
N MET A 228 -96.52 -9.27 0.34
CA MET A 228 -96.58 -10.53 -0.43
C MET A 228 -95.44 -10.67 -1.46
N ASP A 229 -94.89 -9.57 -1.97
CA ASP A 229 -93.79 -9.60 -2.97
C ASP A 229 -92.44 -9.87 -2.30
N TYR A 230 -92.21 -9.34 -1.09
CA TYR A 230 -91.00 -9.61 -0.31
C TYR A 230 -90.85 -11.08 0.09
N TYR A 231 -91.96 -11.75 0.41
CA TYR A 231 -91.96 -13.18 0.72
C TYR A 231 -91.61 -14.06 -0.49
N ARG A 232 -91.81 -13.58 -1.73
CA ARG A 232 -91.41 -14.29 -2.96
C ARG A 232 -89.92 -14.14 -3.30
N MET A 233 -89.28 -13.03 -2.94
CA MET A 233 -87.84 -12.79 -3.19
C MET A 233 -86.91 -13.61 -2.29
N LYS A 234 -87.40 -14.15 -1.18
CA LYS A 234 -86.60 -14.86 -0.16
C LYS A 234 -86.45 -16.37 -0.42
N ASN A 235 -87.12 -16.91 -1.45
CA ASN A 235 -87.05 -18.30 -1.90
C ASN A 235 -86.29 -18.39 -3.22
#